data_AF-A0A0R2MA95-F1
#
_entry.id   AF-A0A0R2MA95-F1
#
_cell.length_a   1.000
_cell.length_b   1.000
_cell.length_c   1.000
_cell.angle_alpha   90.00
_cell.angle_beta   90.00
_cell.angle_gamma   90.00
#
_symmetry.space_group_name_H-M   'P 1'
#
loop_
_entity.id
_entity.type
_entity.pdbx_description
1 polymer ?
#
loop_
_entity_poly.entity_id
_entity_poly.type
_entity_poly.pdbx_seq_one_letter_code
_entity_poly.pdbx_strand_id
1 'polypeptide(L)'
;MIAENVGLSHRSLKRTITNHKDRLEHFGKMRTTFTPLSSGQTSISYQLNERQAMLLFFYLSNTPQVEEFQERLVSQFASMKRELILRQSKFELGKEFSKSLHDAISESPALGEHGHLYININKLVYKQALGVSVNELRKARSIPTTEAITHYLSASEADAVKRVKQQIKTLLGMKFDYQQIKAALQVQGIIYQIRLTLPTKQANR
;
A
#
# COMPACT_ATOMS: atom_id res chain seq x y z
N MET A 1 16.74 -0.44 -28.07
CA MET A 1 16.23 -1.84 -27.96
C MET A 1 16.86 -2.53 -26.74
N ILE A 2 16.23 -3.53 -26.12
CA ILE A 2 16.77 -4.22 -24.91
C ILE A 2 18.26 -4.60 -25.09
N ALA A 3 18.64 -5.16 -26.25
CA ALA A 3 20.01 -5.55 -26.59
C ALA A 3 21.08 -4.45 -26.35
N GLU A 4 20.77 -3.21 -26.72
CA GLU A 4 21.68 -2.06 -26.56
C GLU A 4 21.85 -1.69 -25.08
N ASN A 5 20.79 -1.83 -24.28
CA ASN A 5 20.80 -1.49 -22.85
C ASN A 5 21.52 -2.54 -22.00
N VAL A 6 21.59 -3.80 -22.46
CA VAL A 6 22.30 -4.90 -21.75
C VAL A 6 23.70 -5.20 -22.31
N GLY A 7 24.16 -4.46 -23.33
CA GLY A 7 25.47 -4.69 -23.93
C GLY A 7 25.59 -6.04 -24.65
N LEU A 8 24.47 -6.58 -25.16
CA LEU A 8 24.43 -7.87 -25.83
C LEU A 8 24.14 -7.71 -27.32
N SER A 9 24.70 -8.58 -28.16
CA SER A 9 24.34 -8.61 -29.58
C SER A 9 22.88 -9.03 -29.76
N HIS A 10 22.19 -8.41 -30.74
CA HIS A 10 20.82 -8.79 -31.10
C HIS A 10 20.66 -10.28 -31.41
N ARG A 11 21.70 -10.90 -32.01
CA ARG A 11 21.74 -12.33 -32.29
C ARG A 11 21.73 -13.17 -31.01
N SER A 12 22.54 -12.81 -30.03
CA SER A 12 22.59 -13.50 -28.73
C SER A 12 21.24 -13.39 -28.02
N LEU A 13 20.71 -12.17 -27.93
CA LEU A 13 19.42 -11.89 -27.29
C LEU A 13 18.27 -12.70 -27.94
N LYS A 14 18.21 -12.71 -29.27
CA LYS A 14 17.22 -13.48 -30.02
C LYS A 14 17.34 -14.99 -29.77
N ARG A 15 18.56 -15.52 -29.68
CA ARG A 15 18.79 -16.93 -29.34
C ARG A 15 18.29 -17.25 -27.94
N THR A 16 18.59 -16.42 -26.94
CA THR A 16 18.08 -16.59 -25.57
C THR A 16 16.55 -16.58 -25.53
N ILE A 17 15.91 -15.62 -26.20
CA ILE A 17 14.45 -15.54 -26.30
C ILE A 17 13.86 -16.81 -26.92
N THR A 18 14.48 -17.30 -27.99
CA THR A 18 13.98 -18.50 -28.70
C THR A 18 14.17 -19.77 -27.85
N ASN A 19 15.32 -19.92 -27.18
CA ASN A 19 15.62 -21.06 -26.33
C ASN A 19 14.71 -21.16 -25.10
N HIS A 20 14.27 -20.02 -24.56
CA HIS A 20 13.42 -19.95 -23.38
C HIS A 20 11.98 -19.52 -23.68
N LYS A 21 11.56 -19.63 -24.95
CA LYS A 21 10.24 -19.19 -25.41
C LYS A 21 9.11 -19.76 -24.57
N ASP A 22 9.09 -21.06 -24.33
CA ASP A 22 8.02 -21.71 -23.58
C ASP A 22 7.88 -21.16 -22.16
N ARG A 23 9.03 -20.91 -21.49
CA ARG A 23 9.07 -20.33 -20.14
C ARG A 23 8.63 -18.87 -20.13
N LEU A 24 8.96 -18.11 -21.16
CA LEU A 24 8.48 -16.74 -21.32
C LEU A 24 6.96 -16.71 -21.58
N GLU A 25 6.45 -17.66 -22.36
CA GLU A 25 5.03 -17.73 -22.70
C GLU A 25 4.11 -18.14 -21.54
N HIS A 26 4.67 -18.66 -20.43
CA HIS A 26 3.93 -18.84 -19.18
C HIS A 26 3.31 -17.53 -18.66
N PHE A 27 3.91 -16.39 -18.98
CA PHE A 27 3.42 -15.07 -18.59
C PHE A 27 2.58 -14.39 -19.69
N GLY A 28 2.16 -15.13 -20.71
CA GLY A 28 1.31 -14.66 -21.82
C GLY A 28 1.91 -14.95 -23.20
N LYS A 29 1.09 -14.92 -24.26
CA LYS A 29 1.59 -15.19 -25.63
C LYS A 29 2.55 -14.09 -26.09
N MET A 30 3.73 -14.48 -26.57
CA MET A 30 4.71 -13.54 -27.11
C MET A 30 4.31 -13.13 -28.53
N ARG A 31 4.14 -11.83 -28.76
CA ARG A 31 3.84 -11.33 -30.11
C ARG A 31 5.13 -11.23 -30.91
N THR A 32 5.09 -11.72 -32.14
CA THR A 32 6.21 -11.65 -33.08
C THR A 32 5.77 -10.82 -34.28
N THR A 33 6.55 -9.80 -34.63
CA THR A 33 6.29 -8.97 -35.81
C THR A 33 7.40 -9.17 -36.83
N PHE A 34 6.99 -9.26 -38.09
CA PHE A 34 7.85 -9.44 -39.25
C PHE A 34 7.87 -8.15 -40.04
N THR A 35 9.04 -7.57 -40.25
CA THR A 35 9.20 -6.30 -40.97
C THR A 35 10.09 -6.53 -42.19
N PRO A 36 9.61 -6.24 -43.41
CA PRO A 36 10.42 -6.36 -44.61
C PRO A 36 11.52 -5.30 -44.62
N LEU A 37 12.73 -5.69 -45.02
CA LEU A 37 13.89 -4.83 -45.21
C LEU A 37 14.03 -4.50 -46.70
N SER A 38 14.64 -3.36 -47.01
CA SER A 38 14.94 -2.93 -48.38
C SER A 38 15.84 -3.92 -49.15
N SER A 39 16.60 -4.76 -48.44
CA SER A 39 17.43 -5.83 -49.00
C SER A 39 16.65 -7.08 -49.44
N GLY A 40 15.32 -7.10 -49.29
CA GLY A 40 14.48 -8.29 -49.54
C GLY A 40 14.47 -9.31 -48.39
N GLN A 41 15.19 -9.05 -47.31
CA GLN A 41 15.18 -9.87 -46.10
C GLN A 41 14.05 -9.46 -45.14
N THR A 42 13.69 -10.32 -44.18
CA THR A 42 12.69 -10.02 -43.16
C THR A 42 13.34 -9.92 -41.78
N SER A 43 13.14 -8.80 -41.10
CA SER A 43 13.50 -8.63 -39.69
C SER A 43 12.42 -9.20 -38.79
N ILE A 44 12.82 -9.87 -37.69
CA ILE A 44 11.92 -10.45 -36.70
C ILE A 44 12.13 -9.72 -35.39
N SER A 45 11.07 -9.13 -34.84
CA SER A 45 11.07 -8.55 -33.50
C SER A 45 10.07 -9.23 -32.59
N TYR A 46 10.51 -9.50 -31.36
CA TYR A 46 9.68 -10.08 -30.30
C TYR A 46 9.22 -8.99 -29.35
N GLN A 47 7.92 -8.96 -29.06
CA GLN A 47 7.33 -8.07 -28.07
C GLN A 47 7.10 -8.87 -26.79
N LEU A 48 7.83 -8.49 -25.75
CA LEU A 48 7.74 -9.07 -24.42
C LEU A 48 6.92 -8.13 -23.53
N ASN A 49 6.08 -8.71 -22.67
CA ASN A 49 5.50 -7.98 -21.56
C ASN A 49 6.52 -7.80 -20.42
N GLU A 50 6.15 -7.06 -19.39
CA GLU A 50 7.03 -6.74 -18.26
C GLU A 50 7.59 -7.99 -17.56
N ARG A 51 6.72 -8.97 -17.25
CA ARG A 51 7.12 -10.21 -16.55
C ARG A 51 8.04 -11.08 -17.42
N GLN A 52 7.79 -11.10 -18.72
CA GLN A 52 8.65 -11.78 -19.69
C GLN A 52 10.02 -11.11 -19.80
N ALA A 53 10.06 -9.78 -19.85
CA ALA A 53 11.31 -9.04 -19.86
C ALA A 53 12.11 -9.29 -18.58
N MET A 54 11.48 -9.23 -17.40
CA MET A 54 12.13 -9.56 -16.12
C MET A 54 12.68 -10.98 -16.11
N LEU A 55 11.89 -11.97 -16.57
CA LEU A 55 12.38 -13.35 -16.65
C LEU A 55 13.57 -13.50 -17.61
N LEU A 56 13.54 -12.79 -18.74
CA LEU A 56 14.61 -12.83 -19.73
C LEU A 56 15.96 -12.43 -19.12
N PHE A 57 16.00 -11.41 -18.25
CA PHE A 57 17.24 -10.98 -17.58
C PHE A 57 17.91 -12.08 -16.75
N PHE A 58 17.19 -13.08 -16.28
CA PHE A 58 17.77 -14.24 -15.58
C PHE A 58 18.42 -15.27 -16.52
N TYR A 59 18.14 -15.19 -17.83
CA TYR A 59 18.74 -16.05 -18.85
C TYR A 59 19.82 -15.33 -19.68
N LEU A 60 19.98 -14.01 -19.50
CA LEU A 60 21.03 -13.25 -20.16
C LEU A 60 22.39 -13.57 -19.54
N SER A 61 23.44 -13.40 -20.33
CA SER A 61 24.81 -13.48 -19.81
C SER A 61 25.06 -12.39 -18.78
N ASN A 62 25.93 -12.66 -17.81
CA ASN A 62 26.34 -11.72 -16.76
C ASN A 62 27.20 -10.58 -17.33
N THR A 63 26.57 -9.67 -18.08
CA THR A 63 27.17 -8.37 -18.38
C THR A 63 26.99 -7.47 -17.16
N PRO A 64 27.88 -6.49 -16.92
CA PRO A 64 27.74 -5.56 -15.79
C PRO A 64 26.37 -4.88 -15.74
N GLN A 65 25.76 -4.60 -16.90
CA GLN A 65 24.43 -4.01 -17.00
C GLN A 65 23.32 -4.97 -16.54
N VAL A 66 23.45 -6.26 -16.86
CA VAL A 66 22.51 -7.31 -16.41
C VAL A 66 22.64 -7.51 -14.91
N GLU A 67 23.86 -7.53 -14.38
CA GLU A 67 24.12 -7.64 -12.94
C GLU A 67 23.53 -6.45 -12.18
N GLU A 68 23.79 -5.21 -12.61
CA GLU A 68 23.24 -4.01 -11.98
C GLU A 68 21.69 -3.99 -12.03
N PHE A 69 21.09 -4.50 -13.12
CA PHE A 69 19.64 -4.65 -13.20
C PHE A 69 19.13 -5.69 -12.18
N GLN A 70 19.77 -6.85 -12.11
CA GLN A 70 19.40 -7.92 -11.18
C GLN A 70 19.55 -7.47 -9.72
N GLU A 71 20.62 -6.77 -9.37
CA GLU A 71 20.83 -6.19 -8.03
C GLU A 71 19.73 -5.18 -7.67
N ARG A 72 19.43 -4.25 -8.58
CA ARG A 72 18.33 -3.29 -8.40
C ARG A 72 17.00 -4.00 -8.19
N LEU A 73 16.72 -5.04 -8.98
CA LEU A 73 15.51 -5.83 -8.86
C LEU A 73 15.41 -6.51 -7.49
N VAL A 74 16.48 -7.15 -7.04
CA VAL A 74 16.55 -7.81 -5.71
C VAL A 74 16.34 -6.78 -4.60
N SER A 75 17.00 -5.63 -4.68
CA SER A 75 16.85 -4.55 -3.69
C SER A 75 15.41 -4.03 -3.63
N GLN A 76 14.79 -3.76 -4.78
CA GLN A 76 13.39 -3.31 -4.84
C GLN A 76 12.44 -4.38 -4.29
N PHE A 77 12.63 -5.65 -4.66
CA PHE A 77 11.82 -6.74 -4.12
C PHE A 77 11.96 -6.88 -2.61
N ALA A 78 13.18 -6.79 -2.06
CA ALA A 78 13.42 -6.83 -0.63
C ALA A 78 12.74 -5.64 0.10
N SER A 79 12.82 -4.45 -0.48
CA SER A 79 12.13 -3.25 0.04
C SER A 79 10.62 -3.44 0.07
N MET A 80 10.03 -3.87 -1.05
CA MET A 80 8.59 -4.14 -1.16
C MET A 80 8.14 -5.24 -0.20
N LYS A 81 8.90 -6.32 -0.07
CA LYS A 81 8.62 -7.40 0.88
C LYS A 81 8.63 -6.87 2.32
N ARG A 82 9.63 -6.07 2.68
CA ARG A 82 9.72 -5.45 4.01
C ARG A 82 8.53 -4.52 4.28
N GLU A 83 8.14 -3.71 3.31
CA GLU A 83 6.97 -2.82 3.42
C GLU A 83 5.67 -3.61 3.60
N LEU A 84 5.49 -4.70 2.86
CA LEU A 84 4.32 -5.58 3.00
C LEU A 84 4.27 -6.22 4.40
N ILE A 85 5.39 -6.72 4.91
CA ILE A 85 5.49 -7.29 6.27
C ILE A 85 5.17 -6.21 7.32
N LEU A 86 5.73 -5.02 7.18
CA LEU A 86 5.45 -3.90 8.09
C LEU A 86 3.97 -3.51 8.05
N ARG A 87 3.35 -3.47 6.86
CA ARG A 87 1.92 -3.20 6.71
C ARG A 87 1.07 -4.27 7.37
N GLN A 88 1.41 -5.55 7.19
CA GLN A 88 0.70 -6.67 7.82
C GLN A 88 0.83 -6.64 9.35
N SER A 89 2.04 -6.47 9.88
CA SER A 89 2.28 -6.33 11.33
C SER A 89 1.49 -5.16 11.92
N LYS A 90 1.51 -4.00 11.27
CA LYS A 90 0.72 -2.83 11.68
C LYS A 90 -0.79 -3.11 11.64
N PHE A 91 -1.26 -3.86 10.64
CA PHE A 91 -2.67 -4.24 10.54
C PHE A 91 -3.09 -5.21 11.65
N GLU A 92 -2.29 -6.24 11.92
CA GLU A 92 -2.53 -7.21 12.99
C GLU A 92 -2.54 -6.54 14.36
N LEU A 93 -1.55 -5.69 14.65
CA LEU A 93 -1.54 -4.85 15.84
C LEU A 93 -2.80 -3.98 15.89
N GLY A 94 -3.17 -3.32 14.78
CA GLY A 94 -4.39 -2.51 14.70
C GLY A 94 -5.67 -3.29 15.02
N LYS A 95 -5.75 -4.56 14.63
CA LYS A 95 -6.86 -5.48 14.95
C LYS A 95 -6.90 -5.79 16.44
N GLU A 96 -5.75 -6.12 17.05
CA GLU A 96 -5.63 -6.35 18.49
C GLU A 96 -6.01 -5.11 19.31
N PHE A 97 -5.54 -3.92 18.92
CA PHE A 97 -5.91 -2.67 19.58
C PHE A 97 -7.40 -2.37 19.44
N SER A 98 -8.01 -2.69 18.30
CA SER A 98 -9.45 -2.46 18.09
C SER A 98 -10.30 -3.41 18.92
N LYS A 99 -9.91 -4.69 19.02
CA LYS A 99 -10.53 -5.64 19.95
C LYS A 99 -10.38 -5.18 21.39
N SER A 100 -9.15 -4.87 21.82
CA SER A 100 -8.90 -4.42 23.18
C SER A 100 -9.64 -3.14 23.56
N LEU A 101 -9.83 -2.20 22.61
CA LEU A 101 -10.64 -1.01 22.86
C LEU A 101 -12.12 -1.35 22.95
N HIS A 102 -12.61 -2.26 22.11
CA HIS A 102 -13.97 -2.75 22.18
C HIS A 102 -14.24 -3.42 23.54
N ASP A 103 -13.35 -4.30 23.98
CA ASP A 103 -13.44 -4.97 25.28
C ASP A 103 -13.42 -3.94 26.43
N ALA A 104 -12.50 -2.97 26.41
CA ALA A 104 -12.42 -1.91 27.42
C ALA A 104 -13.66 -1.01 27.46
N ILE A 105 -14.36 -0.84 26.33
CA ILE A 105 -15.63 -0.09 26.28
C ILE A 105 -16.76 -0.94 26.86
N SER A 106 -16.82 -2.22 26.51
CA SER A 106 -17.84 -3.16 27.00
C SER A 106 -17.72 -3.44 28.50
N GLU A 107 -16.50 -3.51 29.04
CA GLU A 107 -16.24 -3.74 30.46
C GLU A 107 -16.37 -2.48 31.32
N SER A 108 -16.44 -1.29 30.72
CA SER A 108 -16.48 -0.03 31.48
C SER A 108 -17.85 0.20 32.13
N PRO A 109 -17.94 0.16 33.47
CA PRO A 109 -19.20 0.39 34.18
C PRO A 109 -19.68 1.85 34.06
N ALA A 110 -18.79 2.78 33.67
CA ALA A 110 -19.10 4.19 33.48
C ALA A 110 -19.82 4.50 32.17
N LEU A 111 -19.83 3.56 31.22
CA LEU A 111 -20.38 3.77 29.87
C LEU A 111 -21.78 3.13 29.66
N GLY A 112 -22.19 2.16 30.48
CA GLY A 112 -23.51 1.52 30.35
C GLY A 112 -23.67 0.60 29.10
N GLU A 113 -24.84 -0.04 28.96
CA GLU A 113 -25.14 -1.00 27.86
C GLU A 113 -25.38 -0.30 26.51
N HIS A 114 -24.36 0.25 25.88
CA HIS A 114 -24.58 1.01 24.64
C HIS A 114 -23.54 0.73 23.57
N GLY A 115 -23.85 -0.21 22.66
CA GLY A 115 -23.06 -0.45 21.43
C GLY A 115 -22.86 0.80 20.55
N HIS A 116 -23.69 1.84 20.72
CA HIS A 116 -23.54 3.14 20.06
C HIS A 116 -22.32 3.94 20.56
N LEU A 117 -21.84 3.71 21.79
CA LEU A 117 -20.68 4.41 22.34
C LEU A 117 -19.38 4.00 21.64
N TYR A 118 -19.27 2.74 21.22
CA TYR A 118 -18.15 2.28 20.40
C TYR A 118 -18.04 3.05 19.08
N ILE A 119 -19.18 3.31 18.42
CA ILE A 119 -19.23 4.09 17.18
C ILE A 119 -18.81 5.54 17.44
N ASN A 120 -19.29 6.14 18.53
CA ASN A 120 -18.96 7.52 18.90
C ASN A 120 -17.48 7.68 19.27
N ILE A 121 -16.94 6.74 20.06
CA ILE A 121 -15.51 6.69 20.40
C ILE A 121 -14.66 6.52 19.14
N ASN A 122 -15.04 5.63 18.21
CA ASN A 122 -14.30 5.50 16.95
C ASN A 122 -14.32 6.78 16.11
N LYS A 123 -15.48 7.46 16.00
CA LYS A 123 -15.54 8.77 15.32
C LYS A 123 -14.63 9.79 15.99
N LEU A 124 -14.58 9.80 17.32
CA LEU A 124 -13.72 10.68 18.11
C LEU A 124 -12.23 10.37 17.89
N VAL A 125 -11.85 9.09 17.86
CA VAL A 125 -10.47 8.64 17.57
C VAL A 125 -9.98 9.20 16.24
N TYR A 126 -10.74 9.02 15.15
CA TYR A 126 -10.32 9.52 13.83
C TYR A 126 -10.29 11.04 13.77
N LYS A 127 -11.28 11.71 14.38
CA LYS A 127 -11.33 13.17 14.44
C LYS A 127 -10.13 13.74 15.21
N GLN A 128 -9.73 13.11 16.31
CA GLN A 128 -8.60 13.56 17.12
C GLN A 128 -7.25 13.20 16.49
N ALA A 129 -7.14 12.01 15.90
CA ALA A 129 -5.89 11.52 15.33
C ALA A 129 -5.56 12.15 13.98
N LEU A 130 -6.57 12.48 13.15
CA LEU A 130 -6.38 12.93 11.77
C LEU A 130 -6.96 14.31 11.48
N GLY A 131 -7.71 14.91 12.42
CA GLY A 131 -8.37 16.19 12.23
C GLY A 131 -9.58 16.17 11.29
N VAL A 132 -9.88 15.04 10.65
CA VAL A 132 -11.00 14.87 9.73
C VAL A 132 -12.00 13.84 10.25
N SER A 133 -13.27 13.99 9.87
CA SER A 133 -14.27 12.97 10.18
C SER A 133 -14.07 11.70 9.34
N VAL A 134 -14.55 10.58 9.87
CA VAL A 134 -14.60 9.28 9.17
C VAL A 134 -15.23 9.40 7.79
N ASN A 135 -16.31 10.16 7.67
CA ASN A 135 -17.05 10.33 6.41
C ASN A 135 -16.28 11.18 5.40
N GLU A 136 -15.61 12.24 5.85
CA GLU A 136 -14.75 13.06 4.99
C GLU A 136 -13.55 12.27 4.49
N LEU A 137 -12.91 11.48 5.36
CA LEU A 137 -11.79 10.61 5.00
C LEU A 137 -12.21 9.56 3.95
N ARG A 138 -13.40 8.95 4.12
CA ARG A 138 -13.94 8.00 3.14
C ARG A 138 -14.17 8.66 1.77
N LYS A 139 -14.75 9.87 1.74
CA LYS A 139 -14.96 10.62 0.50
C LYS A 139 -13.64 11.05 -0.16
N ALA A 140 -12.68 11.50 0.65
CA ALA A 140 -11.37 11.96 0.20
C ALA A 140 -10.57 10.89 -0.54
N ARG A 141 -10.67 9.64 -0.06
CA ARG A 141 -9.90 8.49 -0.54
C ARG A 141 -10.73 7.50 -1.35
N SER A 142 -11.97 7.86 -1.70
CA SER A 142 -12.91 7.00 -2.41
C SER A 142 -13.04 5.59 -1.79
N ILE A 143 -13.10 5.53 -0.46
CA ILE A 143 -13.13 4.25 0.29
C ILE A 143 -14.56 3.69 0.27
N PRO A 144 -14.80 2.48 -0.23
CA PRO A 144 -16.09 1.80 -0.16
C PRO A 144 -16.57 1.66 1.29
N THR A 145 -17.87 1.77 1.54
CA THR A 145 -18.45 1.63 2.91
C THR A 145 -18.21 0.24 3.50
N THR A 146 -18.08 -0.78 2.66
CA THR A 146 -17.78 -2.16 3.01
C THR A 146 -16.34 -2.38 3.46
N GLU A 147 -15.41 -1.49 3.09
CA GLU A 147 -14.01 -1.62 3.43
C GLU A 147 -13.64 -0.89 4.72
N ALA A 148 -12.71 -1.48 5.47
CA ALA A 148 -12.17 -0.90 6.69
C ALA A 148 -11.19 0.22 6.37
N ILE A 149 -11.39 1.38 7.01
CA ILE A 149 -10.55 2.58 6.84
C ILE A 149 -9.08 2.30 7.15
N THR A 150 -8.80 1.37 8.06
CA THR A 150 -7.46 0.96 8.47
C THR A 150 -6.58 0.53 7.28
N HIS A 151 -7.16 -0.01 6.20
CA HIS A 151 -6.41 -0.39 5.00
C HIS A 151 -5.88 0.80 4.20
N TYR A 152 -6.50 1.97 4.36
CA TYR A 152 -6.23 3.18 3.61
C TYR A 152 -5.45 4.21 4.40
N LEU A 153 -5.04 3.91 5.63
CA LEU A 153 -4.18 4.78 6.43
C LEU A 153 -2.73 4.59 6.05
N SER A 154 -1.99 5.69 5.92
CA SER A 154 -0.53 5.65 5.87
C SER A 154 0.05 5.20 7.21
N ALA A 155 1.34 4.84 7.22
CA ALA A 155 2.06 4.42 8.42
C ALA A 155 1.92 5.42 9.57
N SER A 156 2.11 6.72 9.31
CA SER A 156 2.04 7.79 10.31
C SER A 156 0.61 8.00 10.83
N GLU A 157 -0.38 7.93 9.95
CA GLU A 157 -1.81 8.05 10.31
C GLU A 157 -2.27 6.88 11.17
N ALA A 158 -1.87 5.65 10.84
CA ALA A 158 -2.17 4.46 11.63
C ALA A 158 -1.53 4.55 13.03
N ASP A 159 -0.29 5.03 13.12
CA ASP A 159 0.41 5.24 14.38
C ASP A 159 -0.25 6.33 15.24
N ALA A 160 -0.75 7.42 14.63
CA ALA A 160 -1.54 8.45 15.32
C ALA A 160 -2.86 7.88 15.88
N VAL A 161 -3.61 7.14 15.06
CA VAL A 161 -4.86 6.47 15.48
C VAL A 161 -4.59 5.51 16.64
N LYS A 162 -3.49 4.75 16.59
CA LYS A 162 -3.09 3.82 17.66
C LYS A 162 -2.84 4.56 18.98
N ARG A 163 -2.11 5.68 18.97
CA ARG A 163 -1.83 6.47 20.18
C ARG A 163 -3.10 7.00 20.84
N VAL A 164 -4.03 7.54 20.06
CA VAL A 164 -5.31 8.03 20.59
C VAL A 164 -6.14 6.89 21.19
N LYS A 165 -6.19 5.72 20.53
CA LYS A 165 -6.87 4.53 21.09
C LYS A 165 -6.27 4.11 22.44
N GLN A 166 -4.94 4.15 22.57
CA GLN A 166 -4.27 3.81 23.82
C GLN A 166 -4.59 4.81 24.94
N GLN A 167 -4.61 6.11 24.64
CA GLN A 167 -5.03 7.14 25.60
C GLN A 167 -6.47 6.91 26.08
N ILE A 168 -7.40 6.65 25.15
CA ILE A 168 -8.80 6.36 25.50
C ILE A 168 -8.90 5.12 26.38
N LYS A 169 -8.16 4.05 26.07
CA LYS A 169 -8.13 2.85 26.90
C LYS A 169 -7.67 3.17 28.33
N THR A 170 -6.64 4.00 28.51
CA THR A 170 -6.18 4.45 29.83
C THR A 170 -7.26 5.25 30.56
N LEU A 171 -7.93 6.18 29.90
CA LEU A 171 -9.00 6.99 30.48
C LEU A 171 -10.21 6.14 30.89
N LEU A 172 -10.56 5.13 30.09
CA LEU A 172 -11.59 4.15 30.43
C LEU A 172 -11.22 3.32 31.66
N GLY A 173 -9.95 2.92 31.78
CA GLY A 173 -9.43 2.27 32.98
C GLY A 173 -9.52 3.14 34.24
N MET A 174 -9.45 4.47 34.07
CA MET A 174 -9.68 5.46 35.14
C MET A 174 -11.18 5.74 35.40
N LYS A 175 -12.09 4.98 34.76
CA LYS A 175 -13.55 5.09 34.86
C LYS A 175 -14.12 6.43 34.39
N PHE A 176 -13.45 7.09 33.44
CA PHE A 176 -13.98 8.32 32.86
C PHE A 176 -15.16 8.01 31.94
N ASP A 177 -16.20 8.85 31.99
CA ASP A 177 -17.31 8.79 31.05
C ASP A 177 -16.94 9.35 29.66
N TYR A 178 -17.84 9.19 28.69
CA TYR A 178 -17.60 9.66 27.32
C TYR A 178 -17.34 11.18 27.23
N GLN A 179 -18.05 12.01 28.00
CA GLN A 179 -17.89 13.46 27.96
C GLN A 179 -16.55 13.89 28.55
N GLN A 180 -16.14 13.25 29.64
CA GLN A 180 -14.84 13.43 30.28
C GLN A 180 -13.70 13.00 29.35
N ILE A 181 -13.83 11.86 28.67
CA ILE A 181 -12.85 11.41 27.66
C ILE A 181 -12.75 12.43 26.52
N LYS A 182 -13.88 12.91 26.01
CA LYS A 182 -13.90 13.91 24.95
C LYS A 182 -13.22 15.22 25.38
N ALA A 183 -13.46 15.69 26.60
CA ALA A 183 -12.81 16.88 27.14
C ALA A 183 -11.30 16.67 27.31
N ALA A 184 -10.87 15.54 27.89
CA ALA A 184 -9.47 15.22 28.12
C ALA A 184 -8.67 15.16 26.81
N LEU A 185 -9.25 14.57 25.76
CA LEU A 185 -8.61 14.52 24.43
C LEU A 185 -8.49 15.89 23.76
N GLN A 186 -9.41 16.83 24.04
CA GLN A 186 -9.32 18.19 23.50
C GLN A 186 -8.22 19.01 24.19
N VAL A 187 -7.98 18.78 25.48
CA VAL A 187 -6.97 19.51 26.27
C VAL A 187 -5.53 19.10 25.91
N GLN A 188 -5.29 17.83 25.56
CA GLN A 188 -3.94 17.33 25.23
C GLN A 188 -3.42 17.70 23.83
N GLY A 189 -4.15 18.56 23.10
CA GLY A 189 -3.69 19.09 21.83
C GLY A 189 -3.80 18.10 20.67
N ILE A 190 -3.91 18.66 19.47
CA ILE A 190 -4.05 17.95 18.20
C ILE A 190 -2.69 17.35 17.85
N ILE A 191 -2.38 16.14 18.34
CA ILE A 191 -1.01 15.58 18.25
C ILE A 191 -0.61 15.26 16.80
N TYR A 192 -1.57 15.11 15.86
CA TYR A 192 -1.26 14.90 14.45
C TYR A 192 -2.30 15.57 13.54
N GLN A 193 -2.17 16.88 13.35
CA GLN A 193 -2.85 17.56 12.25
C GLN A 193 -2.08 17.25 10.95
N ILE A 194 -2.20 16.03 10.42
CA ILE A 194 -1.93 15.82 8.99
C ILE A 194 -3.06 16.55 8.30
N ARG A 195 -2.83 17.81 7.90
CA ARG A 195 -3.74 18.51 6.98
C ARG A 195 -3.78 17.65 5.72
N LEU A 196 -4.80 16.79 5.62
CA LEU A 196 -5.16 16.19 4.36
C LEU A 196 -5.47 17.36 3.44
N THR A 197 -4.52 17.69 2.56
CA THR A 197 -4.76 18.54 1.41
C THR A 197 -5.69 17.74 0.50
N LEU A 198 -6.98 17.81 0.80
CA LEU A 198 -8.02 17.32 -0.09
C LEU A 198 -7.89 18.10 -1.41
N PRO A 199 -7.85 17.44 -2.57
CA PRO A 199 -7.94 18.17 -3.82
C PRO A 199 -9.27 18.92 -3.81
N THR A 200 -9.18 20.24 -3.77
CA THR A 200 -10.33 21.14 -3.92
C THR A 200 -11.04 20.77 -5.20
N LYS A 201 -12.30 20.36 -5.06
CA LYS A 201 -13.24 20.15 -6.16
C LYS A 201 -13.17 21.40 -7.04
N GLN A 202 -12.58 21.31 -8.23
CA GLN A 202 -12.61 22.39 -9.20
C GLN A 202 -14.08 22.66 -9.49
N ALA A 203 -14.54 23.83 -9.05
CA ALA A 203 -15.84 24.36 -9.40
C ALA A 203 -15.75 24.75 -10.88
N ASN A 204 -16.12 23.83 -11.77
CA ASN A 204 -16.43 24.19 -13.14
C ASN A 204 -17.73 25.03 -13.09
N ARG A 205 -17.56 26.33 -13.32
CA ARG A 205 -18.59 27.21 -13.86
C ARG A 205 -18.71 26.98 -15.36
#